data_AF-A0A1Y5GKJ7-F1
#
_entry.id   AF-A0A1Y5GKJ7-F1
#
_cell.length_a   1.000
_cell.length_b   1.000
_cell.length_c   1.000
_cell.angle_alpha   90.00
_cell.angle_beta   90.00
_cell.angle_gamma   90.00
#
_symmetry.space_group_name_H-M   'P 1'
#
loop_
_entity.id
_entity.type
_entity.pdbx_description
1 polymer ?
#
loop_
_entity_poly.entity_id
_entity_poly.type
_entity_poly.pdbx_seq_one_letter_code
_entity_poly.pdbx_strand_id
1 'polypeptide(L)'
;MLDKSAIEQPKAILTSFKNQVKLSVYTEQPAIQLYTGFYLAEQFQPYQGLCLEAQNYPNAVNHKHFPNSVLQKINIRESDSYPP
;
A
#
# COMPACT_ATOMS: atom_id res chain seq x y z
N MET A 1 3.26 10.68 -14.70
CA MET A 1 1.78 10.68 -14.73
C MET A 1 1.34 9.25 -14.51
N LEU A 2 0.60 8.99 -13.43
CA LEU A 2 0.14 7.65 -13.12
C LEU A 2 -0.90 7.23 -14.17
N ASP A 3 -0.71 6.02 -14.67
CA ASP A 3 -1.66 5.30 -15.50
C ASP A 3 -3.05 5.34 -14.83
N LYS A 4 -4.04 5.91 -15.53
CA LYS A 4 -5.42 6.05 -15.07
C LYS A 4 -6.24 4.77 -15.31
N SER A 5 -5.61 3.67 -15.69
CA SER A 5 -6.28 2.39 -15.84
C SER A 5 -6.90 1.98 -14.51
N ALA A 6 -8.18 1.58 -14.55
CA ALA A 6 -8.85 1.01 -13.38
C ALA A 6 -8.00 -0.16 -12.86
N ILE A 7 -7.89 -0.30 -11.53
CA ILE A 7 -7.22 -1.47 -10.93
C ILE A 7 -8.16 -2.67 -11.10
N GLU A 8 -8.16 -3.27 -12.30
CA GLU A 8 -9.09 -4.35 -12.65
C GLU A 8 -8.70 -5.68 -12.01
N GLN A 9 -7.43 -5.85 -11.63
CA GLN A 9 -6.89 -7.07 -11.04
C GLN A 9 -6.36 -6.83 -9.62
N PRO A 10 -6.67 -7.73 -8.66
CA PRO A 10 -6.11 -7.61 -7.32
C PRO A 10 -4.61 -7.91 -7.33
N LYS A 11 -3.83 -7.13 -6.58
CA LYS A 11 -2.39 -7.37 -6.39
C LYS A 11 -2.10 -8.42 -5.32
N ALA A 12 -3.06 -8.72 -4.44
CA ALA A 12 -3.02 -9.85 -3.53
C ALA A 12 -4.43 -10.40 -3.28
N ILE A 13 -4.52 -11.71 -3.05
CA ILE A 13 -5.76 -12.40 -2.66
C ILE A 13 -5.45 -13.28 -1.46
N LEU A 14 -6.27 -13.17 -0.41
CA LEU A 14 -6.25 -14.06 0.75
C LEU A 14 -7.59 -14.81 0.82
N THR A 15 -7.52 -16.14 0.86
CA THR A 15 -8.71 -17.00 0.92
C THR A 15 -8.67 -17.88 2.16
N SER A 16 -9.75 -17.88 2.95
CA SER A 16 -9.97 -18.88 4.00
C SER A 16 -10.94 -19.93 3.48
N PHE A 17 -10.42 -21.11 3.13
CA PHE A 17 -11.25 -22.25 2.72
C PHE A 17 -12.11 -22.83 3.84
N LYS A 18 -11.72 -22.61 5.10
CA LYS A 18 -12.51 -23.07 6.25
C LYS A 18 -13.76 -22.22 6.45
N ASN A 19 -13.61 -20.91 6.34
CA ASN A 19 -14.69 -19.95 6.62
C ASN A 19 -15.38 -19.46 5.33
N GLN A 20 -14.90 -19.90 4.15
CA GLN A 20 -15.41 -19.53 2.84
C GLN A 20 -15.44 -18.01 2.59
N VAL A 21 -14.44 -17.31 3.12
CA VAL A 21 -14.26 -15.87 2.91
C VAL A 21 -13.02 -15.60 2.07
N LYS A 22 -13.08 -14.56 1.24
CA LYS A 22 -12.00 -14.10 0.37
C LYS A 22 -11.81 -12.60 0.52
N LEU A 23 -10.57 -12.17 0.73
CA LEU A 23 -10.13 -10.79 0.73
C LEU A 23 -9.29 -10.55 -0.53
N SER A 24 -9.67 -9.55 -1.34
CA SER A 24 -8.90 -9.11 -2.51
C SER A 24 -8.37 -7.70 -2.27
N VAL A 25 -7.06 -7.50 -2.46
CA VAL A 25 -6.39 -6.20 -2.26
C VAL A 25 -6.09 -5.55 -3.60
N TYR A 26 -6.63 -4.35 -3.80
CA TYR A 26 -6.41 -3.50 -4.95
C TYR A 26 -5.66 -2.25 -4.48
N THR A 27 -4.54 -1.91 -5.13
CA THR A 27 -3.72 -0.77 -4.71
C THR A 27 -2.88 -0.23 -5.85
N GLU A 28 -2.66 1.09 -5.87
CA GLU A 28 -1.71 1.75 -6.78
C GLU A 28 -0.27 1.68 -6.24
N GLN A 29 -0.09 1.31 -4.97
CA GLN A 29 1.24 1.18 -4.37
C GLN A 29 2.08 0.13 -5.12
N PRO A 30 3.40 0.35 -5.25
CA PRO A 30 4.26 -0.49 -6.09
C PRO A 30 4.59 -1.84 -5.44
N ALA A 31 4.40 -2.00 -4.13
CA ALA A 31 4.71 -3.23 -3.40
C ALA A 31 3.61 -3.60 -2.39
N ILE A 32 3.56 -4.88 -2.02
CA ILE A 32 2.82 -5.41 -0.87
C ILE A 32 3.81 -6.17 0.02
N GLN A 33 3.90 -5.78 1.29
CA GLN A 33 4.61 -6.54 2.31
C GLN A 33 3.66 -7.57 2.92
N LEU A 34 4.08 -8.84 2.94
CA LEU A 34 3.40 -9.91 3.68
C LEU A 34 4.10 -10.12 5.02
N TYR A 35 3.40 -9.86 6.11
CA TYR A 35 3.82 -10.27 7.45
C TYR A 35 2.89 -11.38 7.94
N THR A 36 3.46 -12.55 8.24
CA THR A 36 2.71 -13.75 8.61
C THR A 36 2.31 -13.79 10.08
N GLY A 37 2.58 -12.75 10.87
CA GLY A 37 2.24 -12.72 12.29
C GLY A 37 3.13 -13.58 13.18
N PHE A 38 4.33 -13.97 12.72
CA PHE A 38 5.22 -14.87 13.48
C PHE A 38 5.58 -14.34 14.89
N TYR A 39 5.77 -13.03 15.04
CA TYR A 39 6.15 -12.41 16.30
C TYR A 39 4.97 -11.90 17.14
N LEU A 40 3.73 -12.29 16.82
CA LEU A 40 2.59 -12.01 17.69
C LEU A 40 2.76 -12.71 19.05
N ALA A 41 2.43 -12.00 20.12
CA ALA A 41 2.62 -12.45 21.51
C ALA A 41 1.50 -11.90 22.44
N GLU A 42 1.63 -12.17 23.74
CA GLU A 42 0.69 -11.76 24.79
C GLU A 42 -0.73 -12.34 24.59
N GLN A 43 -1.73 -11.49 24.35
CA GLN A 43 -3.10 -11.93 24.06
C GLN A 43 -3.26 -12.64 22.70
N PHE A 44 -2.21 -12.70 21.88
CA PHE A 44 -2.20 -13.37 20.59
C PHE A 44 -1.10 -14.45 20.51
N GLN A 45 -1.27 -15.37 19.56
CA GLN A 45 -0.34 -16.45 19.25
C GLN A 45 0.38 -16.17 17.92
N PRO A 46 1.61 -16.67 17.72
CA PRO A 46 2.28 -16.67 16.42
C PRO A 46 1.35 -17.19 15.32
N TYR A 47 1.32 -16.50 14.18
CA TYR A 47 0.49 -16.81 13.02
C TYR A 47 -1.03 -16.70 13.24
N GLN A 48 -1.50 -16.12 14.35
CA GLN A 48 -2.94 -15.92 14.60
C GLN A 48 -3.58 -14.88 13.66
N GLY A 49 -2.76 -14.05 13.02
CA GLY A 49 -3.18 -13.09 11.99
C GLY A 49 -2.04 -12.84 11.01
N LEU A 50 -2.36 -12.15 9.90
CA LEU A 50 -1.38 -11.71 8.91
C LEU A 50 -1.70 -10.31 8.42
N CYS A 51 -0.70 -9.63 7.86
CA CYS A 51 -0.84 -8.31 7.25
C CYS A 51 -0.50 -8.38 5.75
N LEU A 52 -1.28 -7.68 4.94
CA LEU A 52 -1.00 -7.37 3.53
C LEU A 52 -0.87 -5.85 3.41
N GLU A 53 0.36 -5.34 3.53
CA GLU A 53 0.61 -3.90 3.62
C GLU A 53 0.99 -3.35 2.26
N ALA A 54 0.06 -2.63 1.61
CA ALA A 54 0.33 -1.93 0.37
C ALA A 54 1.16 -0.68 0.63
N GLN A 55 2.37 -0.60 0.07
CA GLN A 55 3.31 0.48 0.35
C GLN A 55 4.34 0.66 -0.76
N ASN A 56 5.18 1.69 -0.61
CA ASN A 56 6.42 1.79 -1.39
C ASN A 56 7.45 0.75 -0.91
N TYR A 57 8.53 0.54 -1.67
CA TYR A 57 9.55 -0.44 -1.32
C TYR A 57 10.20 -0.15 0.04
N PRO A 58 10.51 -1.18 0.84
CA PRO A 58 11.34 -1.02 2.01
C PRO A 58 12.64 -0.30 1.66
N ASN A 59 13.04 0.67 2.49
CA ASN A 59 14.23 1.48 2.28
C ASN A 59 14.21 2.38 1.00
N ALA A 60 13.04 2.64 0.39
CA ALA A 60 12.93 3.42 -0.86
C ALA A 60 13.67 4.77 -0.85
N VAL A 61 13.61 5.50 0.26
CA VAL A 61 14.26 6.81 0.42
C VAL A 61 15.79 6.77 0.23
N ASN A 62 16.42 5.61 0.43
CA ASN A 62 17.87 5.45 0.33
C ASN A 62 18.32 4.86 -1.02
N HIS A 63 17.40 4.48 -1.91
CA HIS A 63 17.69 3.85 -3.19
C HIS A 63 17.06 4.64 -4.35
N LYS A 64 17.88 5.41 -5.06
CA LYS A 64 17.45 6.35 -6.13
C LYS A 64 16.64 5.73 -7.28
N HIS A 65 16.68 4.41 -7.45
CA HIS A 65 15.94 3.71 -8.51
C HIS A 65 14.53 3.29 -8.09
N PHE A 66 14.20 3.33 -6.79
CA PHE A 66 12.84 3.11 -6.31
C PHE A 66 11.98 4.36 -6.49
N PRO A 67 10.64 4.22 -6.60
CA PRO A 67 9.72 5.35 -6.65
C PRO A 67 9.96 6.29 -5.47
N ASN A 68 9.90 7.59 -5.72
CA ASN A 68 10.18 8.59 -4.70
C ASN A 68 9.04 8.68 -3.68
N SER A 69 9.34 8.48 -2.40
CA SER A 69 8.39 8.65 -1.27
C SER A 69 8.42 10.03 -0.62
N VAL A 70 9.32 10.93 -1.05
CA VAL A 70 9.52 12.23 -0.39
C VAL A 70 8.42 13.20 -0.82
N LEU A 71 7.60 13.61 0.14
CA LEU A 71 6.62 14.67 -0.06
C LEU A 71 7.32 16.03 -0.18
N GLN A 72 7.08 16.75 -1.28
CA GLN A 72 7.63 18.08 -1.52
C GLN A 72 6.58 19.16 -1.25
N LYS A 73 7.02 20.31 -0.73
CA LYS A 73 6.16 21.49 -0.60
C LYS A 73 5.69 21.93 -1.98
N ILE A 74 4.38 22.00 -2.19
CA ILE A 74 3.80 22.59 -3.41
C ILE A 74 3.95 24.11 -3.30
N ASN A 75 4.67 24.72 -4.25
CA ASN A 75 4.68 26.17 -4.41
C ASN A 75 3.46 26.57 -5.24
N ILE A 76 2.38 26.94 -4.56
CA ILE A 76 1.22 27.55 -5.22
C ILE A 76 1.64 28.97 -5.62
N ARG A 77 1.69 29.25 -6.92
CA ARG A 77 1.82 30.63 -7.41
C ARG A 77 0.41 31.23 -7.42
N GLU A 78 0.25 32.40 -6.80
CA GLU A 78 -0.97 33.20 -6.89
C GLU A 78 -1.16 33.69 -8.33
N SER A 79 -1.74 32.88 -9.20
CA SER A 79 -2.24 33.34 -10.51
C SER A 79 -3.66 32.87 -10.82
N ASP A 80 -4.29 32.11 -9.92
CA ASP A 80 -5.71 31.75 -10.03
C ASP A 80 -6.52 32.65 -9.09
N SER A 81 -6.49 33.96 -9.35
CA SER A 81 -7.51 34.85 -8.82
C SER A 81 -8.84 34.49 -9.49
N TYR A 82 -9.72 33.82 -8.74
CA TYR A 82 -11.13 33.68 -9.09
C TYR A 82 -11.71 35.09 -9.28
N PRO A 83 -12.34 35.45 -10.42
CA PRO A 83 -13.04 36.73 -10.50
C PRO A 83 -14.24 36.70 -9.53
N PRO A 84 -14.66 37.86 -9.01
CA PRO A 84 -15.65 37.96 -7.93
C PRO A 84 -16.99 37.31 -8.27
#